data_AF-A0A8B0SKY6-F1
#
_entry.id   AF-A0A8B0SKY6-F1
#
_cell.length_a   1.000
_cell.length_b   1.000
_cell.length_c   1.000
_cell.angle_alpha   90.00
_cell.angle_beta   90.00
_cell.angle_gamma   90.00
#
_symmetry.space_group_name_H-M   'P 1'
#
loop_
_entity.id
_entity.type
_entity.pdbx_description
1 polymer ?
#
loop_
_entity_poly.entity_id
_entity_poly.type
_entity_poly.pdbx_seq_one_letter_code
_entity_poly.pdbx_strand_id
1 'polypeptide(L)'
;MPQTTSTTSTEDRAIVKAKVLELNRLAQDADTRMREALAVSNPASANVWRERRDNYNAESKRLSTWLNTPAPPTMTPEEIRKRLTELPYKIQYADKMLTEYQRVNNAAKINEWARELQTLEAEQTRLLAMTATVAPTPAPTPAPRPVTPAPTPTPAPRPVTPAPTPAPTPRPVTPTPAPAPQPANSGNTFIITVADTFNSNSSQDYAHNAILKQLLDGKYSAAKIGATDPKAQAYNIMRQNNSAPLHWIRNHAHSQTLHDNLPMVSAADKRRFPKLNLSGGRVGQNFFIRDFMQINSPGDLTVGDLIVIDDTVYSTFAQDFDVLVNSINEYQKQQGRNHRVFPYLRMAHRDAIQLIPGTQDGINQFGGAVMSNVSVSGNLIYSDGALQGIFATDGAFRNLHIRNNHLQIGGEHTITINGMLNGSIIGNTDINNQPLADSKIALYPLRLGGGANIYVLGFSNKAALKPTDPCYYQYDAVLGVPAACDFRRQVMPRGVCYQRVDMLELHALLKRQYPQTAEQWQAVMVELEQRGFAQAVS
;
A
#
# COMPACT_ATOMS: atom_id res chain seq x y z
N MET A 1 30.38 31.38 11.64
CA MET A 1 29.41 32.11 10.81
C MET A 1 28.02 31.75 11.30
N PRO A 2 27.20 32.72 11.75
CA PRO A 2 25.87 32.40 12.25
C PRO A 2 24.88 32.19 11.11
N GLN A 3 23.90 31.35 11.42
CA GLN A 3 22.85 30.80 10.60
C GLN A 3 22.05 31.86 9.81
N THR A 4 21.82 31.59 8.53
CA THR A 4 20.78 32.26 7.74
C THR A 4 19.99 31.21 6.97
N THR A 5 18.72 31.04 7.34
CA THR A 5 17.59 30.73 6.43
C THR A 5 16.30 30.50 7.26
N SER A 6 15.71 31.60 7.72
CA SER A 6 14.31 31.68 8.19
C SER A 6 13.70 33.08 7.98
N THR A 7 14.45 34.04 7.44
CA THR A 7 14.10 35.46 7.45
C THR A 7 13.15 35.86 6.31
N THR A 8 13.25 35.23 5.13
CA THR A 8 12.51 35.66 3.93
C THR A 8 10.99 35.54 4.05
N SER A 9 10.44 34.43 4.58
CA SER A 9 8.97 34.28 4.68
C SER A 9 8.33 35.16 5.76
N THR A 10 9.09 35.50 6.80
CA THR A 10 8.62 36.37 7.90
C THR A 10 8.65 37.83 7.46
N GLU A 11 9.70 38.24 6.72
CA GLU A 11 9.80 39.56 6.10
C GLU A 11 8.69 39.78 5.07
N ASP A 12 8.39 38.80 4.21
CA ASP A 12 7.31 38.89 3.21
C ASP A 12 5.92 39.06 3.85
N ARG A 13 5.63 38.32 4.93
CA ARG A 13 4.34 38.48 5.65
C ARG A 13 4.26 39.82 6.39
N ALA A 14 5.38 40.35 6.89
CA ALA A 14 5.41 41.68 7.50
C ALA A 14 5.13 42.78 6.46
N ILE A 15 5.68 42.66 5.25
CA ILE A 15 5.40 43.57 4.13
C ILE A 15 3.92 43.53 3.75
N VAL A 16 3.34 42.34 3.61
CA VAL A 16 1.91 42.19 3.28
C VAL A 16 1.01 42.75 4.39
N LYS A 17 1.38 42.55 5.67
CA LYS A 17 0.66 43.14 6.80
C LYS A 17 0.69 44.67 6.79
N ALA A 18 1.83 45.26 6.45
CA ALA A 18 1.94 46.71 6.26
C ALA A 18 1.05 47.19 5.09
N LYS A 19 1.00 46.43 3.99
CA LYS A 19 0.17 46.76 2.83
C LYS A 19 -1.33 46.71 3.14
N VAL A 20 -1.79 45.73 3.93
CA VAL A 20 -3.17 45.66 4.42
C VAL A 20 -3.52 46.91 5.24
N LEU A 21 -2.61 47.34 6.11
CA LEU A 21 -2.81 48.54 6.93
C LEU A 21 -2.92 49.81 6.06
N GLU A 22 -2.08 49.92 5.03
CA GLU A 22 -2.11 51.01 4.06
C GLU A 22 -3.43 51.04 3.26
N LEU A 23 -3.88 49.89 2.76
CA LEU A 23 -5.14 49.75 2.02
C LEU A 23 -6.36 50.13 2.87
N ASN A 24 -6.37 49.74 4.15
CA ASN A 24 -7.42 50.13 5.09
C ASN A 24 -7.45 51.65 5.30
N ARG A 25 -6.28 52.30 5.41
CA ARG A 25 -6.18 53.77 5.50
C ARG A 25 -6.68 54.45 4.23
N LEU A 26 -6.32 53.93 3.05
CA LEU A 26 -6.78 54.43 1.76
C LEU A 26 -8.29 54.27 1.57
N ALA A 27 -8.87 53.17 2.06
CA ALA A 27 -10.32 52.97 2.06
C ALA A 27 -11.04 54.00 2.95
N GLN A 28 -10.49 54.34 4.12
CA GLN A 28 -11.03 55.37 5.00
C GLN A 28 -10.95 56.78 4.38
N ASP A 29 -9.83 57.11 3.73
CA ASP A 29 -9.67 58.38 3.00
C ASP A 29 -10.66 58.48 1.83
N ALA A 30 -10.82 57.40 1.06
CA ALA A 30 -11.79 57.34 -0.04
C ALA A 30 -13.24 57.46 0.46
N ASP A 31 -13.60 56.87 1.60
CA ASP A 31 -14.93 57.02 2.21
C ASP A 31 -15.17 58.47 2.68
N THR A 32 -14.14 59.12 3.23
CA THR A 32 -14.21 60.53 3.64
C THR A 32 -14.45 61.44 2.44
N ARG A 33 -13.68 61.28 1.36
CA ARG A 33 -13.85 62.05 0.11
C ARG A 33 -15.16 61.78 -0.59
N MET A 34 -15.69 60.56 -0.49
CA MET A 34 -17.03 60.24 -0.98
C MET A 34 -18.10 61.04 -0.22
N ARG A 35 -18.00 61.13 1.11
CA ARG A 35 -18.95 61.91 1.94
C ARG A 35 -18.86 63.41 1.65
N GLU A 36 -17.64 63.94 1.50
CA GLU A 36 -17.42 65.35 1.11
C GLU A 36 -18.04 65.66 -0.26
N ALA A 37 -17.85 64.77 -1.25
CA ALA A 37 -18.46 64.92 -2.58
C ALA A 37 -20.00 64.89 -2.53
N LEU A 38 -20.58 64.06 -1.67
CA LEU A 38 -22.03 64.03 -1.43
C LEU A 38 -22.54 65.30 -0.73
N ALA A 39 -21.76 65.87 0.21
CA ALA A 39 -22.13 67.09 0.92
C ALA A 39 -22.20 68.32 0.00
N VAL A 40 -21.43 68.34 -1.10
CA VAL A 40 -21.48 69.38 -2.14
C VAL A 40 -22.34 68.99 -3.36
N SER A 41 -23.21 67.98 -3.21
CA SER A 41 -24.12 67.51 -4.27
C SER A 41 -23.44 67.11 -5.58
N ASN A 42 -22.24 66.51 -5.52
CA ASN A 42 -21.50 66.00 -6.69
C ASN A 42 -21.52 64.46 -6.76
N PRO A 43 -22.58 63.86 -7.34
CA PRO A 43 -22.75 62.40 -7.36
C PRO A 43 -21.72 61.68 -8.25
N ALA A 44 -21.21 62.34 -9.30
CA ALA A 44 -20.20 61.77 -10.18
C ALA A 44 -18.87 61.54 -9.44
N SER A 45 -18.42 62.53 -8.65
CA SER A 45 -17.23 62.40 -7.82
C SER A 45 -17.43 61.38 -6.68
N ALA A 46 -18.61 61.36 -6.06
CA ALA A 46 -18.94 60.38 -5.04
C ALA A 46 -18.88 58.93 -5.56
N ASN A 47 -19.34 58.68 -6.79
CA ASN A 47 -19.25 57.34 -7.40
C ASN A 47 -17.80 56.90 -7.64
N VAL A 48 -16.92 57.80 -8.11
CA VAL A 48 -15.49 57.49 -8.30
C VAL A 48 -14.81 57.14 -6.98
N TRP A 49 -15.13 57.86 -5.91
CA TRP A 49 -14.56 57.56 -4.58
C TRP A 49 -15.11 56.27 -3.98
N ARG A 50 -16.39 55.94 -4.26
CA ARG A 50 -16.99 54.66 -3.87
C ARG A 50 -16.27 53.48 -4.52
N GLU A 51 -16.04 53.53 -5.83
CA GLU A 51 -15.33 52.48 -6.57
C GLU A 51 -13.90 52.28 -6.04
N ARG A 52 -13.18 53.37 -5.75
CA ARG A 52 -11.83 53.31 -5.16
C ARG A 52 -11.84 52.64 -3.79
N ARG A 53 -12.77 53.03 -2.91
CA ARG A 53 -12.94 52.43 -1.58
C ARG A 53 -13.22 50.93 -1.69
N ASP A 54 -14.13 50.54 -2.57
CA ASP A 54 -14.53 49.15 -2.74
C ASP A 54 -13.37 48.30 -3.28
N ASN A 55 -12.56 48.83 -4.20
CA ASN A 55 -11.33 48.20 -4.68
C ASN A 55 -10.28 48.02 -3.56
N TYR A 56 -10.06 49.03 -2.71
CA TYR A 56 -9.13 48.91 -1.57
C TYR A 56 -9.61 47.88 -0.55
N ASN A 57 -10.92 47.84 -0.26
CA ASN A 57 -11.52 46.86 0.64
C ASN A 57 -11.43 45.42 0.09
N ALA A 58 -11.65 45.24 -1.22
CA ALA A 58 -11.52 43.94 -1.88
C ALA A 58 -10.08 43.40 -1.81
N GLU A 59 -9.09 44.25 -2.09
CA GLU A 59 -7.68 43.85 -2.05
C GLU A 59 -7.19 43.63 -0.60
N SER A 60 -7.62 44.46 0.35
CA SER A 60 -7.34 44.26 1.79
C SER A 60 -7.89 42.92 2.29
N LYS A 61 -9.11 42.55 1.88
CA LYS A 61 -9.73 41.26 2.21
C LYS A 61 -8.95 40.08 1.61
N ARG A 62 -8.51 40.21 0.35
CA ARG A 62 -7.68 39.19 -0.33
C ARG A 62 -6.37 38.95 0.42
N LEU A 63 -5.64 40.01 0.74
CA LEU A 63 -4.35 39.94 1.44
C LEU A 63 -4.51 39.46 2.89
N SER A 64 -5.58 39.85 3.58
CA SER A 64 -5.91 39.36 4.93
C SER A 64 -6.24 37.86 4.93
N THR A 65 -6.92 37.38 3.88
CA THR A 65 -7.18 35.94 3.70
C THR A 65 -5.86 35.19 3.51
N TRP A 66 -4.95 35.71 2.69
CA TRP A 66 -3.61 35.15 2.50
C TRP A 66 -2.77 35.12 3.80
N LEU A 67 -2.87 36.16 4.65
CA LEU A 67 -2.20 36.22 5.95
C LEU A 67 -2.77 35.24 6.99
N ASN A 68 -4.01 34.77 6.81
CA ASN A 68 -4.65 33.81 7.71
C ASN A 68 -4.56 32.37 7.18
N THR A 69 -4.17 32.17 5.91
CA THR A 69 -3.81 30.86 5.40
C THR A 69 -2.50 30.42 6.04
N PRO A 70 -2.45 29.24 6.69
CA PRO A 70 -1.22 28.68 7.24
C PRO A 70 -0.16 28.58 6.15
N ALA A 71 1.09 28.95 6.46
CA ALA A 71 2.19 28.71 5.54
C ALA A 71 2.23 27.20 5.21
N PRO A 72 2.41 26.81 3.94
CA PRO A 72 2.58 25.41 3.60
C PRO A 72 3.69 24.79 4.46
N PRO A 73 3.53 23.54 4.94
CA PRO A 73 4.64 22.84 5.56
C PRO A 73 5.82 22.87 4.58
N THR A 74 7.02 23.17 5.09
CA THR A 74 8.24 23.20 4.31
C THR A 74 8.55 21.78 3.81
N MET A 75 8.15 21.49 2.57
CA MET A 75 8.57 20.30 1.84
C MET A 75 9.88 20.60 1.12
N THR A 76 10.82 19.66 1.11
CA THR A 76 12.05 19.81 0.34
C THR A 76 11.75 19.77 -1.17
N PRO A 77 12.59 20.38 -2.03
CA PRO A 77 12.43 20.28 -3.49
C PRO A 77 12.40 18.83 -4.01
N GLU A 78 13.05 17.90 -3.29
CA GLU A 78 13.05 16.47 -3.60
C GLU A 78 11.73 15.81 -3.23
N GLU A 79 11.15 16.16 -2.08
CA GLU A 79 9.82 15.72 -1.67
C GLU A 79 8.73 16.23 -2.61
N ILE A 80 8.81 17.51 -3.03
CA ILE A 80 7.88 18.10 -4.01
C ILE A 80 7.98 17.35 -5.34
N ARG A 81 9.20 17.08 -5.82
CA ARG A 81 9.42 16.36 -7.09
C ARG A 81 8.91 14.92 -7.01
N LYS A 82 9.16 14.23 -5.90
CA LYS A 82 8.63 12.89 -5.66
C LYS A 82 7.10 12.89 -5.68
N ARG A 83 6.46 13.80 -4.94
CA ARG A 83 4.99 13.90 -4.90
C ARG A 83 4.38 14.29 -6.24
N LEU A 84 4.97 15.24 -6.97
CA LEU A 84 4.53 15.60 -8.32
C LEU A 84 4.68 14.46 -9.34
N THR A 85 5.60 13.52 -9.10
CA THR A 85 5.74 12.30 -9.92
C THR A 85 4.64 11.28 -9.61
N GLU A 86 4.20 11.20 -8.35
CA GLU A 86 3.19 10.24 -7.89
C GLU A 86 1.74 10.73 -8.09
N LEU A 87 1.48 12.04 -7.96
CA LEU A 87 0.14 12.63 -7.99
C LEU A 87 -0.66 12.39 -9.27
N PRO A 88 -0.09 12.50 -10.50
CA PRO A 88 -0.82 12.19 -11.71
C PRO A 88 -1.41 10.78 -11.71
N TYR A 89 -0.67 9.81 -11.17
CA TYR A 89 -1.14 8.44 -11.03
C TYR A 89 -2.23 8.32 -9.96
N LYS A 90 -2.04 8.95 -8.78
CA LYS A 90 -3.06 8.93 -7.72
C LYS A 90 -4.38 9.56 -8.18
N ILE A 91 -4.32 10.66 -8.95
CA ILE A 91 -5.49 11.32 -9.55
C ILE A 91 -6.17 10.38 -10.55
N GLN A 92 -5.41 9.83 -11.49
CA GLN A 92 -5.96 8.87 -12.46
C GLN A 92 -6.59 7.64 -11.78
N TYR A 93 -5.99 7.18 -10.69
CA TYR A 93 -6.48 6.07 -9.90
C TYR A 93 -7.79 6.40 -9.15
N ALA A 94 -7.84 7.55 -8.47
CA ALA A 94 -9.05 8.00 -7.79
C ALA A 94 -10.22 8.20 -8.78
N ASP A 95 -9.96 8.74 -9.96
CA ASP A 95 -10.94 8.91 -11.05
C ASP A 95 -11.48 7.55 -11.56
N LYS A 96 -10.60 6.56 -11.73
CA LYS A 96 -10.99 5.19 -12.08
C LYS A 96 -11.85 4.53 -11.00
N MET A 97 -11.49 4.67 -9.73
CA MET A 97 -12.27 4.10 -8.62
C MET A 97 -13.63 4.77 -8.49
N LEU A 98 -13.68 6.09 -8.65
CA LEU A 98 -14.93 6.84 -8.71
C LEU A 98 -15.84 6.29 -9.83
N THR A 99 -15.30 6.12 -11.04
CA THR A 99 -16.03 5.57 -12.19
C THR A 99 -16.55 4.15 -11.93
N GLU A 100 -15.74 3.28 -11.33
CA GLU A 100 -16.16 1.90 -11.04
C GLU A 100 -17.25 1.84 -9.96
N TYR A 101 -17.15 2.68 -8.91
CA TYR A 101 -18.18 2.72 -7.87
C TYR A 101 -19.47 3.39 -8.30
N GLN A 102 -19.41 4.33 -9.26
CA GLN A 102 -20.59 4.82 -9.97
C GLN A 102 -21.28 3.68 -10.72
N ARG A 103 -20.52 2.81 -11.39
CA ARG A 103 -21.05 1.66 -12.15
C ARG A 103 -21.79 0.65 -11.26
N VAL A 104 -21.31 0.41 -10.05
CA VAL A 104 -21.94 -0.52 -9.09
C VAL A 104 -22.87 0.17 -8.08
N ASN A 105 -23.17 1.45 -8.30
CA ASN A 105 -24.08 2.28 -7.50
C ASN A 105 -23.82 2.27 -5.99
N ASN A 106 -22.54 2.35 -5.58
CA ASN A 106 -22.16 2.38 -4.16
C ASN A 106 -21.93 3.83 -3.70
N ALA A 107 -22.98 4.46 -3.17
CA ALA A 107 -22.98 5.88 -2.80
C ALA A 107 -21.91 6.28 -1.77
N ALA A 108 -21.61 5.42 -0.79
CA ALA A 108 -20.59 5.72 0.22
C ALA A 108 -19.19 5.79 -0.41
N LYS A 109 -18.86 4.83 -1.27
CA LYS A 109 -17.57 4.80 -1.97
C LYS A 109 -17.45 5.87 -3.04
N ILE A 110 -18.53 6.20 -3.75
CA ILE A 110 -18.54 7.34 -4.68
C ILE A 110 -18.14 8.63 -3.96
N ASN A 111 -18.74 8.92 -2.79
CA ASN A 111 -18.43 10.13 -2.04
C ASN A 111 -17.00 10.15 -1.48
N GLU A 112 -16.50 9.00 -1.03
CA GLU A 112 -15.13 8.84 -0.56
C GLU A 112 -14.12 9.14 -1.68
N TRP A 113 -14.27 8.49 -2.83
CA TRP A 113 -13.35 8.65 -3.96
C TRP A 113 -13.46 10.02 -4.64
N ALA A 114 -14.64 10.62 -4.69
CA ALA A 114 -14.80 11.99 -5.20
C ALA A 114 -14.04 13.01 -4.33
N ARG A 115 -14.08 12.86 -2.99
CA ARG A 115 -13.32 13.71 -2.07
C ARG A 115 -11.81 13.48 -2.20
N GLU A 116 -11.40 12.23 -2.36
CA GLU A 116 -10.00 11.87 -2.57
C GLU A 116 -9.47 12.47 -3.87
N LEU A 117 -10.20 12.32 -4.99
CA LEU A 117 -9.85 12.90 -6.28
C LEU A 117 -9.67 14.42 -6.17
N GLN A 118 -10.64 15.11 -5.57
CA GLN A 118 -10.57 16.56 -5.36
C GLN A 118 -9.36 16.97 -4.50
N THR A 119 -9.04 16.16 -3.47
CA THR A 119 -7.91 16.42 -2.58
C THR A 119 -6.58 16.27 -3.32
N LEU A 120 -6.44 15.23 -4.16
CA LEU A 120 -5.24 14.96 -4.95
C LEU A 120 -5.03 16.01 -6.06
N GLU A 121 -6.09 16.43 -6.74
CA GLU A 121 -6.04 17.51 -7.74
C GLU A 121 -5.66 18.85 -7.10
N ALA A 122 -6.19 19.14 -5.90
CA ALA A 122 -5.82 20.32 -5.13
C ALA A 122 -4.35 20.26 -4.65
N GLU A 123 -3.86 19.09 -4.23
CA GLU A 123 -2.46 18.88 -3.87
C GLU A 123 -1.55 19.09 -5.08
N GLN A 124 -1.88 18.53 -6.24
CA GLN A 124 -1.11 18.70 -7.48
C GLN A 124 -1.02 20.17 -7.88
N THR A 125 -2.15 20.87 -7.88
CA THR A 125 -2.20 22.31 -8.18
C THR A 125 -1.32 23.11 -7.22
N ARG A 126 -1.39 22.80 -5.93
CA ARG A 126 -0.58 23.45 -4.89
C ARG A 126 0.92 23.21 -5.09
N LEU A 127 1.33 21.97 -5.37
CA LEU A 127 2.75 21.64 -5.56
C LEU A 127 3.33 22.22 -6.85
N LEU A 128 2.55 22.25 -7.94
CA LEU A 128 2.94 22.94 -9.17
C LEU A 128 3.15 24.44 -8.92
N ALA A 129 2.26 25.09 -8.16
CA ALA A 129 2.42 26.50 -7.80
C ALA A 129 3.69 26.77 -6.98
N MET A 130 4.10 25.85 -6.09
CA MET A 130 5.34 25.96 -5.32
C MET A 130 6.61 25.86 -6.20
N THR A 131 6.55 25.13 -7.33
CA THR A 131 7.67 25.05 -8.28
C THR A 131 7.81 26.29 -9.17
N ALA A 132 6.71 27.02 -9.43
CA ALA A 132 6.71 28.22 -10.25
C ALA A 132 7.30 29.46 -9.53
N THR A 133 7.32 29.46 -8.19
CA THR A 133 7.83 30.59 -7.37
C THR A 133 9.35 30.57 -7.12
N VAL A 134 10.10 29.61 -7.66
CA VAL A 134 11.58 29.51 -7.51
C VAL A 134 12.31 29.77 -8.84
N ALA A 135 11.71 30.53 -9.76
CA ALA A 135 12.40 30.99 -10.95
C ALA A 135 13.46 32.03 -10.55
N PRO A 136 14.75 31.85 -10.88
CA PRO A 136 15.79 32.82 -10.52
C PRO A 136 15.53 34.13 -11.26
N THR A 137 15.38 35.22 -10.51
CA THR A 137 15.40 36.58 -11.05
C THR A 137 16.72 36.78 -11.80
N PRO A 138 16.74 37.20 -13.08
CA PRO A 138 17.98 37.47 -13.79
C PRO A 138 18.76 38.54 -13.05
N ALA A 139 20.01 38.22 -12.70
CA ALA A 139 20.89 39.10 -11.95
C ALA A 139 21.16 40.40 -12.75
N PRO A 140 21.18 41.58 -12.10
CA PRO A 140 21.50 42.83 -12.76
C PRO A 140 22.93 42.82 -13.29
N THR A 141 23.09 43.21 -14.55
CA THR A 141 24.36 43.32 -15.27
C THR A 141 25.31 44.26 -14.51
N PRO A 142 26.54 43.83 -14.13
CA PRO A 142 27.52 44.72 -13.52
C PRO A 142 28.01 45.79 -14.51
N ALA A 143 28.04 47.04 -14.06
CA ALA A 143 28.61 48.16 -14.81
C ALA A 143 30.13 47.99 -15.02
N PRO A 144 30.69 48.41 -16.18
CA PRO A 144 32.10 48.23 -16.48
C PRO A 144 32.99 49.10 -15.57
N ARG A 145 33.98 48.46 -14.93
CA ARG A 145 34.98 49.14 -14.08
C ARG A 145 36.16 49.63 -14.95
N PRO A 146 36.76 50.81 -14.65
CA PRO A 146 37.82 51.39 -15.49
C PRO A 146 39.13 50.60 -15.46
N VAL A 147 39.84 50.62 -16.59
CA VAL A 147 41.15 50.00 -16.82
C VAL A 147 42.25 50.91 -16.25
N THR A 148 43.13 50.36 -15.41
CA THR A 148 44.38 51.01 -14.98
C THR A 148 45.61 50.25 -15.50
N PRO A 149 46.72 50.94 -15.83
CA PRO A 149 47.79 50.38 -16.66
C PRO A 149 48.76 49.49 -15.88
N ALA A 150 49.39 48.59 -16.64
CA ALA A 150 50.31 47.55 -16.19
C ALA A 150 51.65 48.07 -15.66
N PRO A 151 52.24 47.38 -14.66
CA PRO A 151 53.68 47.30 -14.48
C PRO A 151 54.25 45.91 -14.84
N THR A 152 55.53 45.97 -15.14
CA THR A 152 56.49 45.05 -15.79
C THR A 152 56.72 43.69 -15.12
N PRO A 153 57.19 42.66 -15.87
CA PRO A 153 57.22 41.26 -15.44
C PRO A 153 58.41 40.92 -14.53
N THR A 154 58.17 40.06 -13.55
CA THR A 154 59.21 39.43 -12.70
C THR A 154 59.18 37.90 -12.93
N PRO A 155 60.33 37.19 -12.89
CA PRO A 155 60.50 35.89 -13.54
C PRO A 155 59.79 34.70 -12.88
N ALA A 156 59.56 33.69 -13.73
CA ALA A 156 58.73 32.51 -13.53
C ALA A 156 59.18 31.53 -12.42
N PRO A 157 58.23 31.03 -11.60
CA PRO A 157 58.36 29.76 -10.91
C PRO A 157 57.71 28.61 -11.70
N ARG A 158 58.51 27.54 -11.79
CA ARG A 158 58.32 26.12 -12.13
C ARG A 158 56.87 25.59 -12.30
N PRO A 159 56.60 24.74 -13.32
CA PRO A 159 55.26 24.22 -13.60
C PRO A 159 54.78 23.26 -12.51
N VAL A 160 53.58 23.52 -12.00
CA VAL A 160 52.77 22.58 -11.22
C VAL A 160 51.75 21.95 -12.18
N THR A 161 51.67 20.63 -12.14
CA THR A 161 50.75 19.78 -12.91
C THR A 161 49.28 20.18 -12.67
N PRO A 162 48.48 20.47 -13.71
CA PRO A 162 47.05 20.73 -13.55
C PRO A 162 46.29 19.47 -13.15
N ALA A 163 45.46 19.60 -12.11
CA ALA A 163 44.41 18.64 -11.79
C ALA A 163 43.34 18.61 -12.90
N PRO A 164 42.72 17.45 -13.18
CA PRO A 164 41.76 17.31 -14.27
C PRO A 164 40.51 18.17 -14.06
N THR A 165 40.12 18.83 -15.14
CA THR A 165 38.92 19.66 -15.29
C THR A 165 37.66 18.85 -14.99
N PRO A 166 36.76 19.32 -14.09
CA PRO A 166 35.43 18.74 -13.94
C PRO A 166 34.65 18.81 -15.26
N ALA A 167 34.06 17.68 -15.66
CA ALA A 167 33.22 17.58 -16.84
C ALA A 167 32.02 18.54 -16.75
N PRO A 168 31.55 19.10 -17.88
CA PRO A 168 30.45 20.06 -17.89
C PRO A 168 29.17 19.44 -17.33
N THR A 169 28.57 20.14 -16.38
CA THR A 169 27.23 19.89 -15.84
C THR A 169 26.21 19.74 -16.98
N PRO A 170 25.43 18.65 -17.03
CA PRO A 170 24.41 18.48 -18.06
C PRO A 170 23.35 19.58 -17.99
N ARG A 171 23.02 20.12 -19.16
CA ARG A 171 21.98 21.13 -19.37
C ARG A 171 20.62 20.58 -18.90
N PRO A 172 19.78 21.37 -18.21
CA PRO A 172 18.44 20.94 -17.84
C PRO A 172 17.66 20.49 -19.08
N VAL A 173 17.29 19.22 -19.14
CA VAL A 173 16.37 18.68 -20.14
C VAL A 173 14.98 19.07 -19.66
N THR A 174 14.29 19.89 -20.44
CA THR A 174 12.83 20.10 -20.29
C THR A 174 12.14 18.74 -20.30
N PRO A 175 11.31 18.38 -19.30
CA PRO A 175 10.54 17.16 -19.37
C PRO A 175 9.64 17.23 -20.59
N THR A 176 9.91 16.37 -21.57
CA THR A 176 9.01 16.10 -22.67
C THR A 176 7.65 15.70 -22.08
N PRO A 177 6.53 16.25 -22.55
CA PRO A 177 5.21 15.80 -22.14
C PRO A 177 5.13 14.28 -22.23
N ALA A 178 4.55 13.65 -21.21
CA ALA A 178 4.29 12.22 -21.23
C ALA A 178 3.59 11.87 -22.56
N PRO A 179 4.09 10.90 -23.34
CA PRO A 179 3.44 10.51 -24.58
C PRO A 179 1.99 10.16 -24.28
N ALA A 180 1.08 10.69 -25.10
CA ALA A 180 -0.32 10.29 -25.08
C ALA A 180 -0.43 8.75 -25.08
N PRO A 181 -1.44 8.17 -24.39
CA PRO A 181 -1.61 6.72 -24.38
C PRO A 181 -1.61 6.20 -25.82
N GLN A 182 -0.56 5.43 -26.13
CA GLN A 182 -0.40 4.84 -27.44
C GLN A 182 -1.61 3.94 -27.71
N PRO A 183 -2.24 4.01 -28.90
CA PRO A 183 -3.32 3.10 -29.26
C PRO A 183 -2.86 1.66 -29.00
N ALA A 184 -3.71 0.88 -28.33
CA ALA A 184 -3.45 -0.52 -28.04
C ALA A 184 -3.10 -1.23 -29.35
N ASN A 185 -1.84 -1.59 -29.53
CA ASN A 185 -1.41 -2.41 -30.65
C ASN A 185 -2.12 -3.76 -30.51
N SER A 186 -3.10 -4.03 -31.36
CA SER A 186 -3.73 -5.32 -31.64
C SER A 186 -2.74 -6.37 -32.20
N GLY A 187 -1.44 -6.22 -31.92
CA GLY A 187 -0.34 -7.04 -32.45
C GLY A 187 0.71 -7.44 -31.41
N ASN A 188 0.49 -7.20 -30.11
CA ASN A 188 1.37 -7.74 -29.08
C ASN A 188 0.94 -9.18 -28.74
N THR A 189 1.66 -10.16 -29.30
CA THR A 189 1.43 -11.60 -29.08
C THR A 189 1.26 -11.95 -27.59
N PHE A 190 2.04 -11.32 -26.69
CA PHE A 190 1.90 -11.53 -25.25
C PHE A 190 0.50 -11.19 -24.73
N ILE A 191 -0.05 -10.02 -25.12
CA ILE A 191 -1.37 -9.56 -24.67
C ILE A 191 -2.46 -10.51 -25.12
N ILE A 192 -2.40 -10.93 -26.39
CA ILE A 192 -3.37 -11.85 -27.00
C ILE A 192 -3.34 -13.20 -26.27
N THR A 193 -2.16 -13.81 -26.13
CA THR A 193 -2.01 -15.13 -25.49
C THR A 193 -2.49 -15.13 -24.04
N VAL A 194 -2.16 -14.10 -23.26
CA VAL A 194 -2.60 -14.00 -21.86
C VAL A 194 -4.10 -13.80 -21.79
N ALA A 195 -4.67 -12.93 -22.64
CA ALA A 195 -6.10 -12.68 -22.66
C ALA A 195 -6.92 -13.93 -23.04
N ASP A 196 -6.51 -14.66 -24.08
CA ASP A 196 -7.21 -15.87 -24.54
C ASP A 196 -7.18 -16.98 -23.49
N THR A 197 -6.03 -17.18 -22.87
CA THR A 197 -5.88 -18.20 -21.81
C THR A 197 -6.68 -17.80 -20.57
N PHE A 198 -6.60 -16.54 -20.15
CA PHE A 198 -7.38 -16.02 -19.03
C PHE A 198 -8.89 -16.11 -19.27
N ASN A 199 -9.36 -15.82 -20.48
CA ASN A 199 -10.77 -15.99 -20.82
C ASN A 199 -11.24 -17.46 -20.70
N SER A 200 -10.33 -18.41 -20.97
CA SER A 200 -10.64 -19.83 -20.94
C SER A 200 -10.68 -20.40 -19.52
N ASN A 201 -9.82 -19.91 -18.61
CA ASN A 201 -9.67 -20.47 -17.26
C ASN A 201 -10.10 -19.54 -16.11
N SER A 202 -10.38 -18.26 -16.39
CA SER A 202 -10.69 -17.22 -15.40
C SER A 202 -9.68 -17.05 -14.26
N SER A 203 -8.45 -17.55 -14.44
CA SER A 203 -7.43 -17.59 -13.40
C SER A 203 -6.69 -16.25 -13.31
N GLN A 204 -6.97 -15.46 -12.29
CA GLN A 204 -6.23 -14.23 -11.99
C GLN A 204 -4.74 -14.53 -11.81
N ASP A 205 -4.41 -15.63 -11.12
CA ASP A 205 -3.02 -16.03 -10.87
C ASP A 205 -2.26 -16.29 -12.15
N TYR A 206 -2.88 -16.96 -13.13
CA TYR A 206 -2.27 -17.15 -14.43
C TYR A 206 -1.92 -15.80 -15.08
N ALA A 207 -2.90 -14.90 -15.19
CA ALA A 207 -2.70 -13.61 -15.84
C ALA A 207 -1.66 -12.76 -15.10
N HIS A 208 -1.75 -12.67 -13.78
CA HIS A 208 -0.81 -11.93 -12.94
C HIS A 208 0.60 -12.51 -13.05
N ASN A 209 0.77 -13.84 -12.99
CA ASN A 209 2.08 -14.47 -13.16
C ASN A 209 2.70 -14.22 -14.52
N ALA A 210 1.91 -14.23 -15.59
CA ALA A 210 2.39 -13.91 -16.93
C ALA A 210 2.89 -12.46 -17.01
N ILE A 211 2.15 -11.51 -16.42
CA ILE A 211 2.53 -10.09 -16.36
C ILE A 211 3.80 -9.89 -15.51
N LEU A 212 3.87 -10.52 -14.34
CA LEU A 212 5.07 -10.48 -13.49
C LEU A 212 6.29 -10.96 -14.27
N LYS A 213 6.18 -12.12 -14.94
CA LYS A 213 7.26 -12.67 -15.76
C LYS A 213 7.68 -11.71 -16.88
N GLN A 214 6.71 -11.14 -17.61
CA GLN A 214 6.98 -10.18 -18.68
C GLN A 214 7.76 -8.95 -18.18
N LEU A 215 7.39 -8.42 -17.01
CA LEU A 215 8.07 -7.28 -16.41
C LEU A 215 9.47 -7.62 -15.92
N LEU A 216 9.61 -8.77 -15.26
CA LEU A 216 10.86 -9.23 -14.63
C LEU A 216 11.88 -9.74 -15.64
N ASP A 217 11.48 -10.23 -16.80
CA ASP A 217 12.40 -10.55 -17.90
C ASP A 217 12.72 -9.30 -18.74
N GLY A 218 11.82 -8.31 -18.72
CA GLY A 218 11.88 -7.11 -19.54
C GLY A 218 12.52 -5.91 -18.84
N LYS A 219 11.68 -5.05 -18.24
CA LYS A 219 12.09 -3.76 -17.66
C LYS A 219 12.83 -3.91 -16.33
N TYR A 220 12.49 -4.94 -15.56
CA TYR A 220 12.99 -5.21 -14.22
C TYR A 220 13.94 -6.41 -14.18
N SER A 221 14.61 -6.70 -15.30
CA SER A 221 15.54 -7.81 -15.41
C SER A 221 16.84 -7.57 -14.67
N ALA A 222 17.52 -8.66 -14.32
CA ALA A 222 18.81 -8.62 -13.64
C ALA A 222 19.87 -7.79 -14.41
N ALA A 223 19.75 -7.70 -15.73
CA ALA A 223 20.65 -6.90 -16.57
C ALA A 223 20.35 -5.40 -16.52
N LYS A 224 19.12 -5.00 -16.18
CA LYS A 224 18.67 -3.60 -16.16
C LYS A 224 18.57 -3.01 -14.77
N ILE A 225 18.36 -3.85 -13.76
CA ILE A 225 18.33 -3.44 -12.35
C ILE A 225 19.72 -3.66 -11.75
N GLY A 226 20.33 -2.59 -11.25
CA GLY A 226 21.63 -2.66 -10.59
C GLY A 226 21.55 -3.46 -9.29
N ALA A 227 22.64 -4.15 -8.94
CA ALA A 227 22.72 -4.95 -7.71
C ALA A 227 22.52 -4.13 -6.41
N THR A 228 22.67 -2.80 -6.49
CA THR A 228 22.49 -1.86 -5.38
C THR A 228 21.07 -1.28 -5.29
N ASP A 229 20.16 -1.63 -6.21
CA ASP A 229 18.77 -1.20 -6.13
C ASP A 229 18.14 -1.82 -4.86
N PRO A 230 17.56 -1.02 -3.95
CA PRO A 230 16.95 -1.54 -2.72
C PRO A 230 15.78 -2.51 -2.97
N LYS A 231 15.21 -2.54 -4.18
CA LYS A 231 14.13 -3.45 -4.61
C LYS A 231 14.63 -4.71 -5.30
N ALA A 232 15.94 -4.81 -5.55
CA ALA A 232 16.54 -5.93 -6.30
C ALA A 232 16.19 -7.28 -5.66
N GLN A 233 16.18 -7.37 -4.33
CA GLN A 233 15.82 -8.61 -3.63
C GLN A 233 14.43 -9.10 -4.00
N ALA A 234 13.41 -8.22 -3.97
CA ALA A 234 12.04 -8.58 -4.32
C ALA A 234 11.94 -9.05 -5.78
N TYR A 235 12.60 -8.38 -6.72
CA TYR A 235 12.64 -8.82 -8.13
C TYR A 235 13.34 -10.18 -8.29
N ASN A 236 14.45 -10.41 -7.59
CA ASN A 236 15.22 -11.64 -7.66
C ASN A 236 14.40 -12.85 -7.19
N ILE A 237 13.70 -12.70 -6.05
CA ILE A 237 12.84 -13.74 -5.49
C ILE A 237 11.73 -14.09 -6.49
N MET A 238 11.04 -13.08 -7.02
CA MET A 238 9.94 -13.31 -7.97
C MET A 238 10.37 -13.96 -9.28
N ARG A 239 11.60 -13.72 -9.73
CA ARG A 239 12.15 -14.39 -10.93
C ARG A 239 12.41 -15.87 -10.68
N GLN A 240 12.84 -16.24 -9.49
CA GLN A 240 13.14 -17.63 -9.14
C GLN A 240 11.87 -18.41 -8.82
N ASN A 241 10.97 -17.80 -8.05
CA ASN A 241 9.70 -18.38 -7.66
C ASN A 241 8.66 -17.26 -7.46
N ASN A 242 7.73 -17.15 -8.39
CA ASN A 242 6.67 -16.13 -8.39
C ASN A 242 5.64 -16.28 -7.26
N SER A 243 5.76 -17.33 -6.44
CA SER A 243 4.93 -17.62 -5.28
C SER A 243 5.71 -17.57 -3.97
N ALA A 244 7.00 -17.20 -4.00
CA ALA A 244 7.81 -17.11 -2.80
C ALA A 244 7.58 -15.78 -2.06
N PRO A 245 7.52 -15.78 -0.71
CA PRO A 245 7.51 -14.56 0.06
C PRO A 245 8.87 -13.87 0.04
N LEU A 246 8.87 -12.60 0.43
CA LEU A 246 10.11 -11.88 0.74
C LEU A 246 10.85 -12.52 1.93
N HIS A 247 10.11 -13.00 2.94
CA HIS A 247 10.65 -13.60 4.16
C HIS A 247 10.04 -14.97 4.49
N TRP A 248 10.90 -15.93 4.81
CA TRP A 248 10.52 -17.26 5.29
C TRP A 248 10.82 -17.41 6.78
N ILE A 249 9.81 -17.74 7.58
CA ILE A 249 9.98 -18.09 9.00
C ILE A 249 9.71 -19.59 9.16
N ARG A 250 10.69 -20.32 9.70
CA ARG A 250 10.60 -21.78 9.91
C ARG A 250 10.54 -22.17 11.38
N ASN A 251 11.04 -21.31 12.26
CA ASN A 251 11.13 -21.51 13.70
C ASN A 251 11.33 -20.14 14.39
N HIS A 252 11.38 -20.16 15.72
CA HIS A 252 11.58 -18.94 16.52
C HIS A 252 12.90 -18.23 16.23
N ALA A 253 14.00 -18.97 16.05
CA ALA A 253 15.31 -18.36 15.79
C ALA A 253 15.32 -17.56 14.48
N HIS A 254 14.67 -18.06 13.42
CA HIS A 254 14.50 -17.32 12.16
C HIS A 254 13.68 -16.03 12.35
N SER A 255 12.62 -16.09 13.17
CA SER A 255 11.81 -14.91 13.50
C SER A 255 12.66 -13.82 14.19
N GLN A 256 13.40 -14.21 15.22
CA GLN A 256 14.30 -13.32 15.94
C GLN A 256 15.39 -12.75 15.02
N THR A 257 16.00 -13.60 14.19
CA THR A 257 17.05 -13.18 13.26
C THR A 257 16.54 -12.16 12.25
N LEU A 258 15.32 -12.36 11.72
CA LEU A 258 14.70 -11.36 10.85
C LEU A 258 14.50 -10.05 11.61
N HIS A 259 13.84 -10.10 12.78
CA HIS A 259 13.56 -8.93 13.60
C HIS A 259 14.82 -8.11 13.91
N ASP A 260 15.90 -8.78 14.32
CA ASP A 260 17.15 -8.12 14.72
C ASP A 260 17.92 -7.49 13.56
N ASN A 261 17.73 -8.01 12.34
CA ASN A 261 18.35 -7.50 11.13
C ASN A 261 17.56 -6.36 10.46
N LEU A 262 16.30 -6.14 10.88
CA LEU A 262 15.49 -5.07 10.33
C LEU A 262 15.85 -3.72 10.96
N PRO A 263 15.79 -2.62 10.19
CA PRO A 263 16.07 -1.29 10.70
C PRO A 263 15.05 -0.86 11.77
N MET A 264 15.51 -0.04 12.70
CA MET A 264 14.63 0.68 13.64
C MET A 264 13.65 1.59 12.90
N VAL A 265 12.46 1.76 13.48
CA VAL A 265 11.47 2.73 13.02
C VAL A 265 12.05 4.14 12.87
N SER A 266 11.82 4.76 11.71
CA SER A 266 12.28 6.12 11.44
C SER A 266 11.35 7.18 12.01
N ALA A 267 11.82 8.43 12.11
CA ALA A 267 10.94 9.55 12.47
C ALA A 267 9.85 9.80 11.41
N ALA A 268 10.09 9.43 10.14
CA ALA A 268 9.09 9.54 9.09
C ALA A 268 7.94 8.55 9.29
N ASP A 269 8.26 7.30 9.67
CA ASP A 269 7.25 6.27 9.95
C ASP A 269 6.39 6.65 11.16
N LYS A 270 7.01 7.17 12.23
CA LYS A 270 6.27 7.69 13.39
C LYS A 270 5.33 8.84 13.02
N ARG A 271 5.72 9.71 12.08
CA ARG A 271 4.85 10.78 11.57
C ARG A 271 3.72 10.25 10.70
N ARG A 272 3.92 9.13 9.99
CA ARG A 272 2.88 8.48 9.18
C ARG A 272 1.77 7.89 10.06
N PHE A 273 2.13 7.39 11.24
CA PHE A 273 1.18 6.77 12.19
C PHE A 273 1.22 7.45 13.57
N PRO A 274 0.82 8.74 13.67
CA PRO A 274 1.04 9.56 14.86
C PRO A 274 0.20 9.15 16.08
N LYS A 275 -0.78 8.26 15.90
CA LYS A 275 -1.63 7.73 16.98
C LYS A 275 -1.09 6.45 17.60
N LEU A 276 -0.06 5.84 16.99
CA LEU A 276 0.51 4.57 17.43
C LEU A 276 1.83 4.79 18.17
N ASN A 277 2.07 4.01 19.22
CA ASN A 277 3.39 3.95 19.84
C ASN A 277 4.25 2.90 19.11
N LEU A 278 5.04 3.36 18.14
CA LEU A 278 5.93 2.49 17.37
C LEU A 278 7.34 2.35 18.00
N SER A 279 7.55 2.82 19.23
CA SER A 279 8.87 2.79 19.87
C SER A 279 9.35 1.35 20.06
N GLY A 280 10.54 1.05 19.53
CA GLY A 280 11.12 -0.30 19.56
C GLY A 280 10.75 -1.17 18.35
N GLY A 281 9.79 -0.74 17.52
CA GLY A 281 9.39 -1.46 16.32
C GLY A 281 10.48 -1.49 15.23
N ARG A 282 10.47 -2.58 14.46
CA ARG A 282 11.39 -2.85 13.35
C ARG A 282 10.66 -2.73 12.02
N VAL A 283 11.17 -1.90 11.12
CA VAL A 283 10.54 -1.66 9.81
C VAL A 283 10.98 -2.72 8.83
N GLY A 284 10.03 -3.47 8.30
CA GLY A 284 10.23 -4.40 7.19
C GLY A 284 10.64 -3.67 5.92
N GLN A 285 11.00 -4.40 4.86
CA GLN A 285 11.14 -3.76 3.55
C GLN A 285 9.75 -3.37 3.04
N ASN A 286 9.56 -2.08 2.70
CA ASN A 286 8.26 -1.59 2.25
C ASN A 286 7.92 -1.98 0.80
N PHE A 287 8.80 -2.71 0.12
CA PHE A 287 8.64 -3.15 -1.25
C PHE A 287 8.72 -4.68 -1.35
N PHE A 288 7.57 -5.31 -1.55
CA PHE A 288 7.41 -6.73 -1.83
C PHE A 288 6.33 -6.93 -2.89
N ILE A 289 6.47 -7.95 -3.74
CA ILE A 289 5.62 -8.10 -4.94
C ILE A 289 4.41 -8.99 -4.67
N ARG A 290 4.61 -10.13 -3.99
CA ARG A 290 3.57 -11.09 -3.60
C ARG A 290 3.37 -11.01 -2.10
N ASP A 291 3.91 -11.99 -1.38
CA ASP A 291 3.83 -12.07 0.07
C ASP A 291 5.04 -11.38 0.70
N PHE A 292 4.80 -10.67 1.80
CA PHE A 292 5.86 -10.18 2.66
C PHE A 292 6.46 -11.34 3.47
N MET A 293 5.63 -12.14 4.12
CA MET A 293 6.10 -13.22 4.99
C MET A 293 5.21 -14.47 4.91
N GLN A 294 5.85 -15.64 4.79
CA GLN A 294 5.21 -16.92 5.11
C GLN A 294 5.90 -17.57 6.31
N ILE A 295 5.09 -17.97 7.29
CA ILE A 295 5.49 -18.76 8.45
C ILE A 295 5.14 -20.21 8.16
N ASN A 296 6.13 -20.99 7.75
CA ASN A 296 5.98 -22.42 7.47
C ASN A 296 6.68 -23.23 8.57
N SER A 297 5.92 -23.59 9.60
CA SER A 297 6.45 -24.12 10.86
C SER A 297 5.41 -24.98 11.61
N PRO A 298 5.83 -25.99 12.41
CA PRO A 298 4.95 -26.62 13.38
C PRO A 298 4.50 -25.67 14.51
N GLY A 299 5.18 -24.54 14.69
CA GLY A 299 4.82 -23.50 15.66
C GLY A 299 5.92 -23.20 16.68
N ASP A 300 5.55 -23.00 17.93
CA ASP A 300 6.44 -22.59 19.04
C ASP A 300 7.28 -21.35 18.71
N LEU A 301 6.61 -20.30 18.24
CA LEU A 301 7.27 -19.08 17.80
C LEU A 301 6.43 -17.83 18.04
N THR A 302 7.12 -16.70 18.16
CA THR A 302 6.52 -15.37 18.16
C THR A 302 7.00 -14.59 16.95
N VAL A 303 6.09 -13.90 16.28
CA VAL A 303 6.36 -12.85 15.29
C VAL A 303 5.76 -11.56 15.84
N GLY A 304 6.61 -10.59 16.14
CA GLY A 304 6.16 -9.37 16.77
C GLY A 304 7.05 -8.18 16.55
N ASP A 305 6.50 -7.02 16.90
CA ASP A 305 7.15 -5.72 16.82
C ASP A 305 7.65 -5.37 15.40
N LEU A 306 7.01 -5.95 14.38
CA LEU A 306 7.29 -5.67 12.96
C LEU A 306 6.36 -4.59 12.41
N ILE A 307 6.90 -3.70 11.60
CA ILE A 307 6.18 -2.69 10.84
C ILE A 307 6.24 -3.09 9.36
N VAL A 308 5.13 -3.58 8.84
CA VAL A 308 4.93 -3.99 7.45
C VAL A 308 4.10 -2.93 6.75
N ILE A 309 4.73 -2.21 5.83
CA ILE A 309 4.08 -1.18 5.03
C ILE A 309 4.19 -1.57 3.57
N ASP A 310 3.06 -1.79 2.92
CA ASP A 310 2.99 -2.03 1.50
C ASP A 310 3.00 -0.72 0.72
N ASP A 311 4.19 -0.21 0.41
CA ASP A 311 4.33 0.93 -0.50
C ASP A 311 4.47 0.47 -1.97
N THR A 312 4.51 -0.84 -2.25
CA THR A 312 4.62 -1.37 -3.62
C THR A 312 3.45 -0.92 -4.49
N VAL A 313 2.26 -0.77 -3.91
CA VAL A 313 1.05 -0.31 -4.61
C VAL A 313 1.18 1.10 -5.23
N TYR A 314 2.13 1.90 -4.75
CA TYR A 314 2.44 3.23 -5.29
C TYR A 314 3.67 3.25 -6.20
N SER A 315 4.32 2.11 -6.38
CA SER A 315 5.57 2.03 -7.11
C SER A 315 5.38 2.09 -8.62
N THR A 316 6.45 2.47 -9.33
CA THR A 316 6.52 2.36 -10.80
C THR A 316 6.31 0.93 -11.30
N PHE A 317 6.64 -0.09 -10.49
CA PHE A 317 6.42 -1.49 -10.83
C PHE A 317 4.93 -1.81 -10.93
N ALA A 318 4.14 -1.39 -9.93
CA ALA A 318 2.68 -1.55 -9.94
C ALA A 318 2.05 -0.80 -11.12
N GLN A 319 2.55 0.38 -11.46
CA GLN A 319 2.09 1.15 -12.61
C GLN A 319 2.35 0.42 -13.94
N ASP A 320 3.56 -0.12 -14.14
CA ASP A 320 3.89 -0.89 -15.34
C ASP A 320 3.08 -2.19 -15.44
N PHE A 321 2.80 -2.82 -14.29
CA PHE A 321 1.91 -3.98 -14.20
C PHE A 321 0.51 -3.63 -14.70
N ASP A 322 -0.04 -2.52 -14.20
CA ASP A 322 -1.37 -2.06 -14.58
C ASP A 322 -1.47 -1.66 -16.06
N VAL A 323 -0.40 -1.17 -16.68
CA VAL A 323 -0.37 -0.92 -18.13
C VAL A 323 -0.62 -2.21 -18.93
N LEU A 324 0.00 -3.33 -18.53
CA LEU A 324 -0.23 -4.62 -19.15
C LEU A 324 -1.63 -5.18 -18.85
N VAL A 325 -2.10 -5.05 -17.60
CA VAL A 325 -3.49 -5.40 -17.23
C VAL A 325 -4.51 -4.65 -18.08
N ASN A 326 -4.36 -3.33 -18.21
CA ASN A 326 -5.25 -2.50 -19.00
C ASN A 326 -5.24 -2.93 -20.48
N SER A 327 -4.06 -3.21 -21.03
CA SER A 327 -3.93 -3.70 -22.41
C SER A 327 -4.63 -5.04 -22.63
N ILE A 328 -4.51 -5.98 -21.69
CA ILE A 328 -5.21 -7.28 -21.71
C ILE A 328 -6.73 -7.06 -21.64
N ASN A 329 -7.19 -6.22 -20.71
CA ASN A 329 -8.62 -5.95 -20.52
C ASN A 329 -9.25 -5.23 -21.72
N GLU A 330 -8.53 -4.31 -22.37
CA GLU A 330 -9.02 -3.67 -23.59
C GLU A 330 -9.09 -4.66 -24.76
N TYR A 331 -8.13 -5.58 -24.89
CA TYR A 331 -8.23 -6.65 -25.87
C TYR A 331 -9.44 -7.56 -25.59
N GLN A 332 -9.66 -7.98 -24.34
CA GLN A 332 -10.83 -8.75 -23.93
C GLN A 332 -12.14 -8.05 -24.32
N LYS A 333 -12.22 -6.74 -24.09
CA LYS A 333 -13.37 -5.90 -24.46
C LYS A 333 -13.57 -5.83 -25.98
N GLN A 334 -12.49 -5.68 -26.76
CA GLN A 334 -12.55 -5.71 -28.23
C GLN A 334 -13.06 -7.06 -28.76
N GLN A 335 -12.78 -8.16 -28.05
CA GLN A 335 -13.30 -9.49 -28.36
C GLN A 335 -14.72 -9.75 -27.80
N GLY A 336 -15.38 -8.75 -27.20
CA GLY A 336 -16.71 -8.89 -26.60
C GLY A 336 -16.77 -9.74 -25.33
N ARG A 337 -15.65 -9.89 -24.61
CA ARG A 337 -15.53 -10.73 -23.41
C ARG A 337 -15.69 -9.93 -22.12
N ASN A 338 -16.26 -10.56 -21.09
CA ASN A 338 -16.58 -9.93 -19.80
C ASN A 338 -15.55 -10.20 -18.69
N HIS A 339 -14.63 -11.15 -18.88
CA HIS A 339 -13.59 -11.46 -17.89
C HIS A 339 -12.56 -10.33 -17.81
N ARG A 340 -12.25 -9.90 -16.58
CA ARG A 340 -11.34 -8.78 -16.29
C ARG A 340 -10.20 -9.23 -15.40
N VAL A 341 -8.97 -8.99 -15.84
CA VAL A 341 -7.78 -9.13 -15.01
C VAL A 341 -7.75 -7.96 -14.02
N PHE A 342 -7.52 -8.25 -12.75
CA PHE A 342 -7.47 -7.21 -11.71
C PHE A 342 -6.14 -6.44 -11.74
N PRO A 343 -6.16 -5.14 -11.41
CA PRO A 343 -4.93 -4.34 -11.28
C PRO A 343 -4.08 -4.83 -10.11
N TYR A 344 -2.82 -4.39 -10.04
CA TYR A 344 -1.84 -4.79 -9.04
C TYR A 344 -2.34 -4.60 -7.60
N LEU A 345 -3.07 -3.52 -7.36
CA LEU A 345 -3.68 -3.23 -6.06
C LEU A 345 -4.62 -4.35 -5.58
N ARG A 346 -5.22 -5.10 -6.51
CA ARG A 346 -6.14 -6.21 -6.26
C ARG A 346 -5.52 -7.55 -6.67
N MET A 347 -4.20 -7.61 -6.81
CA MET A 347 -3.50 -8.84 -7.12
C MET A 347 -3.69 -9.86 -5.99
N ALA A 348 -4.01 -11.10 -6.34
CA ALA A 348 -4.14 -12.19 -5.39
C ALA A 348 -2.78 -12.63 -4.82
N HIS A 349 -2.78 -13.38 -3.72
CA HIS A 349 -1.57 -13.88 -3.02
C HIS A 349 -0.62 -12.74 -2.68
N ARG A 350 -1.14 -11.83 -1.88
CA ARG A 350 -0.38 -10.72 -1.32
C ARG A 350 -0.64 -10.73 0.16
N ASP A 351 0.18 -11.48 0.88
CA ASP A 351 -0.01 -11.69 2.31
C ASP A 351 1.04 -10.94 3.12
N ALA A 352 0.62 -10.19 4.13
CA ALA A 352 1.54 -9.59 5.07
C ALA A 352 2.17 -10.71 5.92
N ILE A 353 1.33 -11.50 6.59
CA ILE A 353 1.75 -12.65 7.40
C ILE A 353 0.85 -13.83 7.07
N GLN A 354 1.37 -14.78 6.29
CA GLN A 354 0.69 -16.04 6.03
C GLN A 354 1.14 -17.11 7.01
N LEU A 355 0.20 -17.80 7.66
CA LEU A 355 0.47 -18.93 8.54
C LEU A 355 0.25 -20.24 7.78
N ILE A 356 1.27 -21.08 7.71
CA ILE A 356 1.24 -22.38 7.04
C ILE A 356 1.76 -23.44 8.02
N PRO A 357 0.91 -24.34 8.53
CA PRO A 357 1.38 -25.44 9.35
C PRO A 357 2.42 -26.30 8.63
N GLY A 358 3.58 -26.45 9.24
CA GLY A 358 4.65 -27.29 8.71
C GLY A 358 4.26 -28.76 8.74
N THR A 359 4.73 -29.52 7.75
CA THR A 359 4.46 -30.96 7.64
C THR A 359 4.92 -31.71 8.89
N GLN A 360 4.02 -32.51 9.46
CA GLN A 360 4.27 -33.33 10.65
C GLN A 360 3.75 -34.73 10.40
N ASP A 361 4.59 -35.74 10.67
CA ASP A 361 4.20 -37.15 10.55
C ASP A 361 3.59 -37.48 9.16
N GLY A 362 4.17 -36.92 8.10
CA GLY A 362 3.71 -37.09 6.71
C GLY A 362 2.44 -36.31 6.34
N ILE A 363 1.83 -35.57 7.27
CA ILE A 363 0.65 -34.74 7.03
C ILE A 363 1.08 -33.28 6.84
N ASN A 364 0.70 -32.68 5.72
CA ASN A 364 0.96 -31.28 5.42
C ASN A 364 -0.26 -30.40 5.73
N GLN A 365 -0.19 -29.10 5.43
CA GLN A 365 -1.28 -28.15 5.66
C GLN A 365 -2.60 -28.57 5.00
N PHE A 366 -2.57 -29.19 3.82
CA PHE A 366 -3.78 -29.64 3.12
C PHE A 366 -4.43 -30.86 3.79
N GLY A 367 -3.66 -31.65 4.54
CA GLY A 367 -4.16 -32.75 5.34
C GLY A 367 -4.61 -32.35 6.74
N GLY A 368 -4.54 -31.06 7.10
CA GLY A 368 -4.93 -30.58 8.42
C GLY A 368 -3.80 -30.58 9.44
N ALA A 369 -2.52 -30.52 9.03
CA ALA A 369 -1.40 -30.37 9.96
C ALA A 369 -1.62 -29.21 10.95
N VAL A 370 -1.16 -29.38 12.19
CA VAL A 370 -1.41 -28.43 13.28
C VAL A 370 -0.21 -27.54 13.53
N MET A 371 -0.40 -26.22 13.45
CA MET A 371 0.53 -25.23 13.99
C MET A 371 0.14 -24.91 15.43
N SER A 372 1.05 -25.07 16.39
CA SER A 372 0.76 -24.89 17.82
C SER A 372 1.60 -23.79 18.47
N ASN A 373 1.03 -23.08 19.45
CA ASN A 373 1.78 -22.12 20.29
C ASN A 373 2.44 -20.98 19.48
N VAL A 374 1.64 -20.31 18.66
CA VAL A 374 2.12 -19.19 17.84
C VAL A 374 1.53 -17.88 18.33
N SER A 375 2.38 -16.88 18.47
CA SER A 375 1.99 -15.51 18.80
C SER A 375 2.35 -14.56 17.65
N VAL A 376 1.36 -13.85 17.12
CA VAL A 376 1.52 -12.72 16.19
C VAL A 376 1.10 -11.47 16.95
N SER A 377 2.07 -10.71 17.47
CA SER A 377 1.76 -9.63 18.41
C SER A 377 2.56 -8.34 18.22
N GLY A 378 1.95 -7.18 18.46
CA GLY A 378 2.67 -5.90 18.41
C GLY A 378 3.07 -5.44 17.00
N ASN A 379 2.53 -6.06 15.95
CA ASN A 379 2.86 -5.70 14.58
C ASN A 379 2.00 -4.54 14.07
N LEU A 380 2.55 -3.71 13.19
CA LEU A 380 1.79 -2.78 12.35
C LEU A 380 1.76 -3.33 10.92
N ILE A 381 0.57 -3.51 10.35
CA ILE A 381 0.38 -3.94 8.95
C ILE A 381 -0.47 -2.87 8.24
N TYR A 382 0.12 -2.25 7.23
CA TYR A 382 -0.53 -1.18 6.47
C TYR A 382 -0.45 -1.45 4.96
N SER A 383 -1.60 -1.33 4.29
CA SER A 383 -1.69 -1.28 2.82
C SER A 383 -2.96 -0.56 2.39
N ASP A 384 -2.85 0.29 1.37
CA ASP A 384 -4.02 0.82 0.67
C ASP A 384 -4.57 -0.15 -0.39
N GLY A 385 -3.83 -1.24 -0.66
CA GLY A 385 -4.25 -2.31 -1.55
C GLY A 385 -4.87 -3.49 -0.84
N ALA A 386 -5.31 -4.46 -1.64
CA ALA A 386 -5.92 -5.70 -1.20
C ALA A 386 -4.91 -6.71 -0.64
N LEU A 387 -3.94 -6.23 0.15
CA LEU A 387 -3.06 -7.06 0.96
C LEU A 387 -3.91 -7.85 1.97
N GLN A 388 -3.69 -9.15 2.10
CA GLN A 388 -4.24 -9.94 3.20
C GLN A 388 -3.35 -9.69 4.43
N GLY A 389 -3.95 -9.37 5.58
CA GLY A 389 -3.19 -9.00 6.78
C GLY A 389 -2.55 -10.22 7.44
N ILE A 390 -3.21 -10.77 8.46
CA ILE A 390 -2.81 -12.02 9.11
C ILE A 390 -3.74 -13.12 8.59
N PHE A 391 -3.17 -14.04 7.80
CA PHE A 391 -3.93 -14.90 6.92
C PHE A 391 -3.54 -16.37 7.03
N ALA A 392 -4.53 -17.26 6.99
CA ALA A 392 -4.32 -18.69 6.89
C ALA A 392 -5.48 -19.39 6.17
N THR A 393 -5.18 -20.17 5.14
CA THR A 393 -6.21 -20.86 4.34
C THR A 393 -6.37 -22.33 4.67
N ASP A 394 -5.28 -23.02 4.97
CA ASP A 394 -5.23 -24.48 5.07
C ASP A 394 -4.43 -24.89 6.31
N GLY A 395 -4.85 -25.99 6.91
CA GLY A 395 -4.28 -26.51 8.16
C GLY A 395 -4.99 -25.98 9.41
N ALA A 396 -4.55 -26.47 10.57
CA ALA A 396 -5.19 -26.20 11.85
C ALA A 396 -4.28 -25.40 12.79
N PHE A 397 -4.87 -24.55 13.62
CA PHE A 397 -4.12 -23.65 14.50
C PHE A 397 -4.57 -23.79 15.94
N ARG A 398 -3.66 -24.23 16.80
CA ARG A 398 -3.91 -24.43 18.23
C ARG A 398 -3.07 -23.47 19.05
N ASN A 399 -3.67 -22.92 20.09
CA ASN A 399 -3.03 -21.93 20.94
C ASN A 399 -2.44 -20.78 20.11
N LEU A 400 -3.21 -20.32 19.11
CA LEU A 400 -2.84 -19.22 18.23
C LEU A 400 -3.29 -17.90 18.85
N HIS A 401 -2.36 -16.96 18.92
CA HIS A 401 -2.59 -15.68 19.59
C HIS A 401 -2.27 -14.53 18.65
N ILE A 402 -3.28 -13.78 18.26
CA ILE A 402 -3.14 -12.59 17.42
C ILE A 402 -3.50 -11.38 18.27
N ARG A 403 -2.49 -10.71 18.84
CA ARG A 403 -2.72 -9.73 19.92
C ARG A 403 -2.06 -8.40 19.69
N ASN A 404 -2.75 -7.32 20.02
CA ASN A 404 -2.14 -5.97 20.06
C ASN A 404 -1.46 -5.57 18.73
N ASN A 405 -2.00 -6.02 17.60
CA ASN A 405 -1.52 -5.59 16.28
C ASN A 405 -2.34 -4.38 15.80
N HIS A 406 -1.74 -3.57 14.95
CA HIS A 406 -2.36 -2.44 14.27
C HIS A 406 -2.54 -2.78 12.79
N LEU A 407 -3.76 -2.82 12.28
CA LEU A 407 -4.01 -3.21 10.89
C LEU A 407 -4.90 -2.21 10.15
N GLN A 408 -4.44 -1.79 8.97
CA GLN A 408 -5.29 -1.18 7.95
C GLN A 408 -4.89 -1.76 6.60
N ILE A 409 -5.79 -2.51 5.98
CA ILE A 409 -5.62 -3.05 4.63
C ILE A 409 -6.82 -2.67 3.76
N GLY A 410 -6.58 -2.48 2.46
CA GLY A 410 -7.63 -2.23 1.46
C GLY A 410 -8.43 -3.48 1.05
N GLY A 411 -8.02 -4.67 1.52
CA GLY A 411 -8.66 -5.96 1.21
C GLY A 411 -9.71 -6.43 2.24
N GLU A 412 -10.37 -7.53 1.91
CA GLU A 412 -11.39 -8.17 2.78
C GLU A 412 -10.77 -8.93 3.96
N HIS A 413 -9.55 -9.46 3.79
CA HIS A 413 -8.93 -10.40 4.72
C HIS A 413 -7.95 -9.72 5.67
N THR A 414 -8.45 -8.95 6.64
CA THR A 414 -7.57 -8.26 7.62
C THR A 414 -6.99 -9.24 8.62
N ILE A 415 -7.85 -9.95 9.35
CA ILE A 415 -7.48 -11.16 10.09
C ILE A 415 -8.43 -12.26 9.62
N THR A 416 -7.91 -13.25 8.92
CA THR A 416 -8.72 -14.38 8.44
C THR A 416 -7.99 -15.69 8.65
N ILE A 417 -8.52 -16.53 9.54
CA ILE A 417 -7.92 -17.81 9.90
C ILE A 417 -8.91 -18.94 9.64
N ASN A 418 -8.61 -19.79 8.67
CA ASN A 418 -9.27 -21.07 8.50
C ASN A 418 -8.70 -22.08 9.51
N GLY A 419 -9.54 -22.91 10.11
CA GLY A 419 -9.06 -24.01 10.95
C GLY A 419 -8.48 -23.59 12.31
N MET A 420 -8.78 -22.38 12.80
CA MET A 420 -8.41 -21.99 14.17
C MET A 420 -9.14 -22.89 15.17
N LEU A 421 -8.42 -23.71 15.92
CA LEU A 421 -8.96 -24.61 16.93
C LEU A 421 -9.26 -23.85 18.22
N ASN A 422 -8.25 -23.13 18.74
CA ASN A 422 -8.38 -22.32 19.95
C ASN A 422 -7.29 -21.24 20.04
N GLY A 423 -7.48 -20.30 20.96
CA GLY A 423 -6.54 -19.21 21.22
C GLY A 423 -7.25 -17.88 21.47
N SER A 424 -6.70 -16.79 20.94
CA SER A 424 -7.26 -15.45 21.15
C SER A 424 -6.92 -14.45 20.05
N ILE A 425 -7.87 -13.57 19.74
CA ILE A 425 -7.68 -12.39 18.88
C ILE A 425 -8.12 -11.18 19.70
N ILE A 426 -7.19 -10.50 20.38
CA ILE A 426 -7.51 -9.45 21.36
C ILE A 426 -6.63 -8.21 21.23
N GLY A 427 -7.18 -7.04 21.55
CA GLY A 427 -6.41 -5.80 21.60
C GLY A 427 -5.90 -5.29 20.25
N ASN A 428 -6.31 -5.92 19.13
CA ASN A 428 -5.97 -5.42 17.80
C ASN A 428 -6.74 -4.14 17.50
N THR A 429 -6.10 -3.21 16.82
CA THR A 429 -6.65 -1.88 16.51
C THR A 429 -6.41 -1.51 15.05
N ASP A 430 -7.09 -0.47 14.58
CA ASP A 430 -6.73 0.21 13.35
C ASP A 430 -5.49 1.12 13.55
N ILE A 431 -5.07 1.81 12.50
CA ILE A 431 -3.92 2.74 12.58
C ILE A 431 -4.19 4.03 13.38
N ASN A 432 -5.44 4.27 13.76
CA ASN A 432 -5.86 5.40 14.59
C ASN A 432 -5.98 4.98 16.07
N ASN A 433 -5.48 3.78 16.41
CA ASN A 433 -5.55 3.19 17.74
C ASN A 433 -6.99 2.97 18.23
N GLN A 434 -7.94 2.78 17.30
CA GLN A 434 -9.30 2.38 17.63
C GLN A 434 -9.43 0.86 17.57
N PRO A 435 -10.25 0.22 18.43
CA PRO A 435 -10.50 -1.21 18.35
C PRO A 435 -10.84 -1.64 16.92
N LEU A 436 -10.21 -2.71 16.46
CA LEU A 436 -10.45 -3.22 15.11
C LEU A 436 -11.92 -3.63 15.00
N ALA A 437 -12.59 -3.19 13.94
CA ALA A 437 -13.99 -3.52 13.72
C ALA A 437 -14.19 -5.04 13.59
N ASP A 438 -15.25 -5.58 14.18
CA ASP A 438 -15.56 -7.02 14.17
C ASP A 438 -15.55 -7.62 12.75
N SER A 439 -16.06 -6.87 11.77
CA SER A 439 -16.10 -7.28 10.35
C SER A 439 -14.74 -7.46 9.68
N LYS A 440 -13.65 -7.09 10.36
CA LYS A 440 -12.26 -7.28 9.92
C LYS A 440 -11.66 -8.59 10.42
N ILE A 441 -12.39 -9.33 11.23
CA ILE A 441 -12.01 -10.65 11.74
C ILE A 441 -12.97 -11.68 11.14
N ALA A 442 -12.43 -12.77 10.60
CA ALA A 442 -13.23 -13.89 10.14
C ALA A 442 -12.52 -15.21 10.47
N LEU A 443 -13.22 -16.11 11.17
CA LEU A 443 -12.77 -17.48 11.36
C LEU A 443 -13.59 -18.41 10.50
N TYR A 444 -12.93 -19.26 9.72
CA TYR A 444 -13.59 -20.22 8.84
C TYR A 444 -13.26 -21.67 9.21
N PRO A 445 -14.06 -22.64 8.76
CA PRO A 445 -13.80 -24.05 9.04
C PRO A 445 -12.40 -24.47 8.56
N LEU A 446 -11.90 -25.57 9.12
CA LEU A 446 -10.66 -26.20 8.69
C LEU A 446 -10.86 -26.61 7.24
N ARG A 447 -10.00 -26.10 6.36
CA ARG A 447 -10.00 -26.45 4.95
C ARG A 447 -8.94 -27.51 4.68
N LEU A 448 -9.32 -28.50 3.87
CA LEU A 448 -8.49 -29.63 3.47
C LEU A 448 -8.40 -29.72 1.94
N GLY A 449 -7.34 -30.38 1.47
CA GLY A 449 -7.10 -30.68 0.06
C GLY A 449 -6.81 -29.47 -0.84
N GLY A 450 -6.58 -28.29 -0.26
CA GLY A 450 -6.31 -27.05 -0.99
C GLY A 450 -7.44 -26.75 -1.98
N GLY A 451 -7.14 -26.85 -3.28
CA GLY A 451 -8.11 -26.62 -4.36
C GLY A 451 -9.36 -27.53 -4.32
N ALA A 452 -9.32 -28.64 -3.60
CA ALA A 452 -10.48 -29.50 -3.36
C ALA A 452 -11.61 -28.81 -2.56
N ASN A 453 -11.26 -27.79 -1.75
CA ASN A 453 -12.19 -27.03 -0.92
C ASN A 453 -13.10 -27.91 -0.06
N ILE A 454 -12.49 -28.79 0.73
CA ILE A 454 -13.19 -29.62 1.72
C ILE A 454 -13.16 -28.89 3.07
N TYR A 455 -14.32 -28.71 3.70
CA TYR A 455 -14.45 -27.98 4.96
C TYR A 455 -14.91 -28.89 6.10
N VAL A 456 -14.20 -28.85 7.23
CA VAL A 456 -14.54 -29.61 8.43
C VAL A 456 -15.24 -28.69 9.43
N LEU A 457 -16.55 -28.88 9.60
CA LEU A 457 -17.40 -28.07 10.49
C LEU A 457 -17.38 -28.56 11.94
N GLY A 458 -16.90 -29.79 12.16
CA GLY A 458 -16.79 -30.38 13.49
C GLY A 458 -16.07 -31.71 13.47
N PHE A 459 -15.52 -32.06 14.63
CA PHE A 459 -14.64 -33.21 14.80
C PHE A 459 -15.34 -34.28 15.65
N SER A 460 -15.02 -35.54 15.39
CA SER A 460 -15.28 -36.63 16.32
C SER A 460 -13.94 -37.04 16.94
N ASN A 461 -13.69 -36.58 18.16
CA ASN A 461 -12.50 -36.98 18.88
C ASN A 461 -12.58 -38.46 19.23
N LYS A 462 -11.50 -39.20 18.99
CA LYS A 462 -11.36 -40.56 19.49
C LYS A 462 -11.38 -40.52 21.02
N ALA A 463 -12.21 -41.36 21.65
CA ALA A 463 -12.44 -41.32 23.10
C ALA A 463 -11.18 -41.42 23.99
N ALA A 464 -10.07 -41.94 23.43
CA ALA A 464 -8.79 -42.06 24.12
C ALA A 464 -7.92 -40.78 24.07
N LEU A 465 -8.26 -39.78 23.24
CA LEU A 465 -7.47 -38.55 23.10
C LEU A 465 -7.71 -37.57 24.24
N LYS A 466 -6.63 -37.00 24.75
CA LYS A 466 -6.64 -35.90 25.71
C LYS A 466 -6.55 -34.56 24.96
N PRO A 467 -7.11 -33.46 25.52
CA PRO A 467 -6.97 -32.13 24.92
C PRO A 467 -5.53 -31.66 24.67
N THR A 468 -4.56 -32.21 25.41
CA THR A 468 -3.14 -31.94 25.25
C THR A 468 -2.48 -32.70 24.11
N ASP A 469 -3.16 -33.71 23.53
CA ASP A 469 -2.56 -34.55 22.51
C ASP A 469 -2.39 -33.79 21.20
N PRO A 470 -1.25 -33.92 20.49
CA PRO A 470 -0.98 -33.16 19.27
C PRO A 470 -2.05 -33.30 18.18
N CYS A 471 -2.75 -34.44 18.15
CA CYS A 471 -3.81 -34.79 17.21
C CYS A 471 -5.24 -34.55 17.73
N TYR A 472 -5.41 -33.81 18.82
CA TYR A 472 -6.73 -33.42 19.33
C TYR A 472 -7.27 -32.20 18.57
N TYR A 473 -8.43 -32.35 17.92
CA TYR A 473 -9.08 -31.28 17.15
C TYR A 473 -10.42 -30.93 17.78
N GLN A 474 -10.55 -29.68 18.19
CA GLN A 474 -11.79 -29.14 18.69
C GLN A 474 -11.84 -27.65 18.38
N TYR A 475 -13.01 -27.17 17.95
CA TYR A 475 -13.29 -25.74 17.95
C TYR A 475 -13.74 -25.31 19.34
N ASP A 476 -12.78 -24.83 20.12
CA ASP A 476 -13.05 -24.15 21.38
C ASP A 476 -13.35 -22.67 21.13
N ALA A 477 -13.87 -21.99 22.15
CA ALA A 477 -14.07 -20.56 22.11
C ALA A 477 -12.73 -19.83 21.88
N VAL A 478 -12.73 -18.87 20.96
CA VAL A 478 -11.58 -17.99 20.71
C VAL A 478 -11.83 -16.67 21.42
N LEU A 479 -10.97 -16.33 22.38
CA LEU A 479 -11.15 -15.11 23.16
C LEU A 479 -11.01 -13.87 22.26
N GLY A 480 -11.94 -12.91 22.40
CA GLY A 480 -11.93 -11.65 21.64
C GLY A 480 -12.54 -11.72 20.24
N VAL A 481 -13.14 -12.85 19.87
CA VAL A 481 -13.86 -13.01 18.59
C VAL A 481 -15.38 -13.06 18.86
N PRO A 482 -16.16 -12.11 18.34
CA PRO A 482 -17.62 -12.16 18.40
C PRO A 482 -18.17 -13.34 17.61
N ALA A 483 -19.30 -13.90 18.05
CA ALA A 483 -19.94 -15.03 17.39
C ALA A 483 -20.33 -14.74 15.92
N ALA A 484 -20.62 -13.49 15.57
CA ALA A 484 -20.95 -13.07 14.21
C ALA A 484 -19.78 -13.21 13.22
N CYS A 485 -18.55 -13.36 13.73
CA CYS A 485 -17.32 -13.48 12.96
C CYS A 485 -16.72 -14.89 13.00
N ASP A 486 -17.37 -15.82 13.72
CA ASP A 486 -16.96 -17.21 13.86
C ASP A 486 -17.82 -18.12 12.98
N PHE A 487 -17.33 -18.37 11.77
CA PHE A 487 -17.98 -19.22 10.77
C PHE A 487 -17.46 -20.66 10.81
N ARG A 488 -16.65 -21.06 11.79
CA ARG A 488 -15.96 -22.38 11.82
C ARG A 488 -16.89 -23.59 11.78
N ARG A 489 -18.16 -23.40 12.18
CA ARG A 489 -19.19 -24.45 12.19
C ARG A 489 -20.29 -24.21 11.15
N GLN A 490 -20.13 -23.24 10.25
CA GLN A 490 -21.13 -22.88 9.25
C GLN A 490 -20.83 -23.56 7.91
N VAL A 491 -21.89 -23.95 7.21
CA VAL A 491 -21.78 -24.53 5.86
C VAL A 491 -21.24 -23.47 4.90
N MET A 492 -20.17 -23.81 4.20
CA MET A 492 -19.56 -22.91 3.23
C MET A 492 -20.34 -22.92 1.91
N PRO A 493 -20.55 -21.77 1.26
CA PRO A 493 -21.36 -21.68 0.03
C PRO A 493 -20.68 -22.32 -1.20
N ARG A 494 -19.40 -22.68 -1.10
CA ARG A 494 -18.61 -23.34 -2.14
C ARG A 494 -17.78 -24.43 -1.50
N GLY A 495 -17.57 -25.54 -2.21
CA GLY A 495 -16.86 -26.71 -1.70
C GLY A 495 -17.80 -27.73 -1.04
N VAL A 496 -17.21 -28.73 -0.37
CA VAL A 496 -17.95 -29.79 0.31
C VAL A 496 -17.71 -29.72 1.81
N CYS A 497 -18.78 -29.85 2.60
CA CYS A 497 -18.71 -29.73 4.05
C CYS A 497 -18.91 -31.09 4.72
N TYR A 498 -18.11 -31.37 5.74
CA TYR A 498 -18.23 -32.55 6.60
C TYR A 498 -18.28 -32.15 8.06
N GLN A 499 -19.04 -32.89 8.85
CA GLN A 499 -19.05 -32.82 10.30
C GLN A 499 -18.67 -34.17 10.91
N ARG A 500 -18.39 -34.19 12.21
CA ARG A 500 -18.00 -35.40 12.96
C ARG A 500 -16.83 -36.13 12.30
N VAL A 501 -15.81 -35.40 11.86
CA VAL A 501 -14.64 -35.96 11.20
C VAL A 501 -13.65 -36.49 12.24
N ASP A 502 -13.28 -37.76 12.15
CA ASP A 502 -12.19 -38.35 12.92
C ASP A 502 -10.86 -38.10 12.19
N MET A 503 -10.08 -37.15 12.72
CA MET A 503 -8.83 -36.71 12.10
C MET A 503 -7.73 -37.79 12.14
N LEU A 504 -7.76 -38.74 13.08
CA LEU A 504 -6.78 -39.82 13.12
C LEU A 504 -7.00 -40.80 11.98
N GLU A 505 -8.24 -41.20 11.76
CA GLU A 505 -8.60 -42.09 10.65
C GLU A 505 -8.38 -41.40 9.31
N LEU A 506 -8.69 -40.10 9.21
CA LEU A 506 -8.34 -39.29 8.03
C LEU A 506 -6.83 -39.30 7.78
N HIS A 507 -6.01 -38.96 8.77
CA HIS A 507 -4.55 -38.94 8.59
C HIS A 507 -4.00 -40.32 8.20
N ALA A 508 -4.53 -41.41 8.76
CA ALA A 508 -4.15 -42.75 8.36
C ALA A 508 -4.47 -43.04 6.88
N LEU A 509 -5.65 -42.60 6.40
CA LEU A 509 -6.00 -42.70 4.98
C LEU A 509 -5.08 -41.85 4.10
N LEU A 510 -4.79 -40.62 4.50
CA LEU A 510 -3.93 -39.71 3.74
C LEU A 510 -2.51 -40.26 3.56
N LYS A 511 -1.94 -40.84 4.61
CA LYS A 511 -0.61 -41.51 4.54
C LYS A 511 -0.62 -42.81 3.74
N ARG A 512 -1.79 -43.41 3.51
CA ARG A 512 -1.91 -44.61 2.69
C ARG A 512 -2.10 -44.26 1.22
N GLN A 513 -2.88 -43.21 0.93
CA GLN A 513 -3.37 -42.90 -0.41
C GLN A 513 -2.62 -41.77 -1.10
N TYR A 514 -2.02 -40.84 -0.35
CA TYR A 514 -1.26 -39.69 -0.87
C TYR A 514 -1.99 -38.90 -1.98
N PRO A 515 -3.23 -38.40 -1.74
CA PRO A 515 -4.01 -37.73 -2.78
C PRO A 515 -3.31 -36.47 -3.32
N GLN A 516 -3.29 -36.35 -4.65
CA GLN A 516 -2.66 -35.25 -5.40
C GLN A 516 -3.67 -34.37 -6.15
N THR A 517 -4.86 -34.90 -6.49
CA THR A 517 -5.91 -34.15 -7.21
C THR A 517 -7.13 -33.90 -6.34
N ALA A 518 -7.96 -32.91 -6.72
CA ALA A 518 -9.18 -32.60 -5.99
C ALA A 518 -10.12 -33.81 -5.89
N GLU A 519 -10.22 -34.61 -6.96
CA GLU A 519 -11.03 -35.83 -7.02
C GLU A 519 -10.50 -36.90 -6.05
N GLN A 520 -9.17 -37.06 -5.97
CA GLN A 520 -8.55 -38.00 -5.03
C GLN A 520 -8.79 -37.57 -3.58
N TRP A 521 -8.71 -36.27 -3.29
CA TRP A 521 -9.04 -35.72 -1.96
C TRP A 521 -10.51 -35.95 -1.59
N GLN A 522 -11.44 -35.75 -2.53
CA GLN A 522 -12.86 -36.04 -2.32
C GLN A 522 -13.10 -37.54 -2.10
N ALA A 523 -12.42 -38.41 -2.86
CA ALA A 523 -12.53 -39.86 -2.70
C ALA A 523 -12.08 -40.34 -1.30
N VAL A 524 -11.01 -39.75 -0.74
CA VAL A 524 -10.58 -40.03 0.64
C VAL A 524 -11.68 -39.69 1.65
N MET A 525 -12.36 -38.55 1.47
CA MET A 525 -13.45 -38.15 2.38
C MET A 525 -14.68 -39.04 2.26
N VAL A 526 -15.02 -39.48 1.03
CA VAL A 526 -16.11 -40.43 0.80
C VAL A 526 -15.80 -41.78 1.46
N GLU A 527 -14.56 -42.28 1.37
CA GLU A 527 -14.16 -43.50 2.08
C GLU A 527 -14.27 -43.32 3.61
N LEU A 528 -13.84 -42.16 4.12
CA LEU A 528 -13.94 -41.85 5.55
C LEU A 528 -15.39 -41.83 6.04
N GLU A 529 -16.30 -41.25 5.25
CA GLU A 529 -17.74 -41.26 5.51
C GLU A 529 -18.33 -42.68 5.47
N GLN A 530 -18.00 -43.48 4.45
CA GLN A 530 -18.45 -44.88 4.33
C GLN A 530 -18.00 -45.75 5.51
N ARG A 531 -16.83 -45.45 6.07
CA ARG A 531 -16.30 -46.12 7.28
C ARG A 531 -16.92 -45.59 8.58
N GLY A 532 -17.79 -44.59 8.52
CA GLY A 532 -18.47 -44.00 9.69
C GLY A 532 -17.62 -43.00 10.48
N PHE A 533 -16.52 -42.51 9.90
CA PHE A 533 -15.57 -41.58 10.53
C PHE A 533 -15.70 -40.13 10.04
N ALA A 534 -16.72 -39.85 9.23
CA ALA A 534 -17.14 -38.52 8.82
C ALA A 534 -18.63 -38.54 8.45
N GLN A 535 -19.25 -37.37 8.37
CA GLN A 535 -20.62 -37.22 7.90
C GLN A 535 -20.69 -36.01 6.96
N ALA A 536 -21.12 -36.21 5.71
CA ALA A 536 -21.36 -35.10 4.80
C ALA A 536 -22.50 -34.21 5.31
N VAL A 537 -22.38 -32.91 5.07
CA VAL A 537 -23.42 -31.92 5.36
C VAL A 537 -23.99 -31.42 4.03
N SER A 538 -25.29 -31.63 3.84
CA SER A 538 -26.05 -31.23 2.66
C SER A 538 -26.30 -29.72 2.60
#